data_AF-A0A2G8K6X1-F1
#
_entry.id   AF-A0A2G8K6X1-F1
#
_cell.length_a   1.000
_cell.length_b   1.000
_cell.length_c   1.000
_cell.angle_alpha   90.00
_cell.angle_beta   90.00
_cell.angle_gamma   90.00
#
_symmetry.space_group_name_H-M   'P 1'
#
loop_
_entity.id
_entity.type
_entity.pdbx_description
1 polymer ?
#
loop_
_entity_poly.entity_id
_entity_poly.type
_entity_poly.pdbx_seq_one_letter_code
_entity_poly.pdbx_strand_id
1 'polypeptide(L)'
;MVPKNVSESSVQELMNPFSFSQPVHMENLLLSTQTDCTQGSSQTPYQKLVKRMTRFFSSLDTEMTKEKLTLILDKLRYTWKNHHSNQVTVTLNDKRKHNLTFKVNLLEMDGNVLVDFRLSKGDGIEFKRHFMKIKKALASIIVKGPNLFPTIVPSGVGSKDPETYSTNP
;
A
#
# COMPACT_ATOMS: atom_id res chain seq x y z
N MET A 1 55.28 19.58 47.71
CA MET A 1 54.33 20.15 46.73
C MET A 1 53.73 18.99 45.95
N VAL A 2 52.45 18.70 46.17
CA VAL A 2 51.68 17.68 45.44
C VAL A 2 50.51 18.44 44.77
N PRO A 3 50.30 18.34 43.45
CA PRO A 3 49.13 18.94 42.84
C PRO A 3 47.89 18.07 43.08
N LYS A 4 46.76 18.76 43.29
CA LYS A 4 45.41 18.23 43.53
C LYS A 4 44.71 17.86 42.21
N ASN A 5 43.86 16.82 42.31
CA ASN A 5 42.57 16.60 41.64
C ASN A 5 42.41 16.88 40.14
N VAL A 6 42.10 15.83 39.36
CA VAL A 6 41.02 15.87 38.35
C VAL A 6 40.26 14.54 38.41
N SER A 7 38.93 14.65 38.43
CA SER A 7 37.92 13.62 38.69
C SER A 7 37.77 12.59 37.57
N GLU A 8 37.55 11.32 37.95
CA GLU A 8 37.22 10.18 37.06
C GLU A 8 35.83 10.28 36.39
N SER A 9 35.21 11.47 36.36
CA SER A 9 33.81 11.66 35.95
C SER A 9 33.61 12.05 34.48
N SER A 10 34.60 11.88 33.60
CA SER A 10 34.52 12.40 32.22
C SER A 10 34.73 11.37 31.11
N VAL A 11 34.80 10.07 31.42
CA VAL A 11 35.03 9.03 30.40
C VAL A 11 33.85 8.06 30.23
N GLN A 12 32.82 8.15 31.07
CA GLN A 12 31.67 7.23 31.04
C GLN A 12 30.52 7.68 30.12
N GLU A 13 30.53 8.91 29.62
CA GLU A 13 29.44 9.45 28.78
C GLU A 13 29.58 9.12 27.28
N LEU A 14 30.74 8.58 26.86
CA LEU A 14 31.00 8.21 25.46
C LEU A 14 30.67 6.75 25.11
N MET A 15 30.15 5.96 26.06
CA MET A 15 29.91 4.52 25.87
C MET A 15 28.44 4.13 25.93
N ASN A 16 27.53 5.07 25.67
CA ASN A 16 26.12 4.73 25.42
C ASN A 16 25.99 4.26 23.97
N PRO A 17 25.75 2.96 23.69
CA PRO A 17 25.41 2.52 22.35
C PRO A 17 24.05 3.14 22.02
N PHE A 18 24.06 4.20 21.21
CA PHE A 18 22.87 4.88 20.71
C PHE A 18 21.92 3.86 20.07
N SER A 19 20.98 3.37 20.86
CA SER A 19 19.86 2.56 20.42
C SER A 19 18.83 3.51 19.83
N PHE A 20 18.77 3.58 18.50
CA PHE A 20 17.86 4.44 17.74
C PHE A 20 16.38 4.02 17.81
N SER A 21 16.00 3.10 18.70
CA SER A 21 14.68 2.48 18.63
C SER A 21 13.66 2.96 19.65
N GLN A 22 14.02 3.67 20.73
CA GLN A 22 13.02 4.15 21.69
C GLN A 22 13.35 5.52 22.31
N PRO A 23 12.35 6.40 22.50
CA PRO A 23 12.55 7.65 23.23
C PRO A 23 12.90 7.33 24.68
N VAL A 24 14.03 7.88 25.14
CA VAL A 24 14.61 7.62 26.46
C VAL A 24 13.77 8.23 27.60
N HIS A 25 12.86 9.16 27.29
CA HIS A 25 12.01 9.85 28.27
C HIS A 25 10.54 9.90 27.82
N MET A 26 9.63 9.58 28.74
CA MET A 26 8.19 9.46 28.48
C MET A 26 7.53 10.82 28.23
N GLU A 27 8.06 11.89 28.83
CA GLU A 27 7.62 13.27 28.62
C GLU A 27 7.81 13.75 27.17
N ASN A 28 8.80 13.23 26.44
CA ASN A 28 9.00 13.53 25.01
C ASN A 28 7.89 12.93 24.12
N LEU A 29 7.16 11.92 24.61
CA LEU A 29 6.04 11.31 23.88
C LEU A 29 4.83 12.25 23.82
N LEU A 30 4.61 13.03 24.88
CA LEU A 30 3.46 13.91 25.03
C LEU A 30 3.68 15.28 24.36
N LEU A 31 4.95 15.71 24.24
CA LEU A 31 5.35 16.96 23.58
C LEU A 31 5.44 16.86 22.06
N SER A 32 5.36 15.66 21.48
CA SER A 32 5.17 15.47 20.04
C SER A 32 3.73 15.77 19.63
N THR A 33 3.29 17.03 19.76
CA THR A 33 2.44 17.63 18.74
C THR A 33 3.27 17.84 17.48
N GLN A 34 3.74 16.74 16.90
CA GLN A 34 4.07 16.71 15.49
C GLN A 34 2.72 16.84 14.79
N THR A 35 2.35 18.09 14.48
CA THR A 35 1.52 18.33 13.30
C THR A 35 2.34 17.87 12.12
N ASP A 36 2.43 16.55 11.96
CA ASP A 36 3.02 15.96 10.80
C ASP A 36 2.18 16.45 9.64
N CYS A 37 2.81 17.26 8.79
CA CYS A 37 2.46 17.43 7.40
C CYS A 37 2.60 16.09 6.64
N THR A 38 2.11 14.97 7.21
CA THR A 38 1.95 13.70 6.52
C THR A 38 0.53 13.64 5.98
N GLN A 39 0.44 13.68 4.66
CA GLN A 39 -0.79 13.45 3.91
C GLN A 39 -1.35 12.05 4.23
N GLY A 40 -2.10 11.86 5.32
CA GLY A 40 -2.66 10.53 5.59
C GLY A 40 -3.38 10.25 6.89
N SER A 41 -3.39 11.14 7.90
CA SER A 41 -4.04 10.81 9.19
C SER A 41 -5.57 10.70 9.09
N SER A 42 -6.20 11.37 8.11
CA SER A 42 -7.64 11.28 7.83
C SER A 42 -8.04 10.14 6.88
N GLN A 43 -7.10 9.27 6.47
CA GLN A 43 -7.41 8.22 5.51
C GLN A 43 -8.02 7.00 6.20
N THR A 44 -9.23 6.63 5.78
CA THR A 44 -9.85 5.38 6.24
C THR A 44 -8.94 4.19 5.90
N PRO A 45 -8.97 3.08 6.65
CA PRO A 45 -8.27 1.85 6.28
C PRO A 45 -8.55 1.46 4.82
N TYR A 46 -9.79 1.68 4.37
CA TYR A 46 -10.24 1.53 2.99
C TYR A 46 -9.48 2.40 1.98
N GLN A 47 -9.26 3.67 2.26
CA GLN A 47 -8.46 4.54 1.38
C GLN A 47 -6.99 4.12 1.34
N LYS A 48 -6.42 3.68 2.48
CA LYS A 48 -5.07 3.08 2.52
C LYS A 48 -5.01 1.77 1.73
N LEU A 49 -6.12 1.04 1.66
CA LEU A 49 -6.26 -0.16 0.84
C LEU A 49 -6.24 0.21 -0.66
N VAL A 50 -7.00 1.20 -1.12
CA VAL A 50 -7.11 1.59 -2.55
C VAL A 50 -5.81 2.16 -3.14
N LYS A 51 -4.93 2.78 -2.33
CA LYS A 51 -3.64 3.35 -2.80
C LYS A 51 -2.59 2.35 -3.26
N ARG A 52 -2.70 1.06 -2.94
CA ARG A 52 -1.66 0.09 -3.29
C ARG A 52 -1.79 -0.31 -4.76
N MET A 53 -0.73 -0.09 -5.53
CA MET A 53 -0.70 -0.37 -6.98
C MET A 53 -0.87 -1.86 -7.33
N THR A 54 -0.73 -2.77 -6.37
CA THR A 54 -0.86 -4.23 -6.54
C THR A 54 -2.27 -4.73 -6.28
N ARG A 55 -3.26 -3.91 -6.65
CA ARG A 55 -4.69 -4.18 -6.46
C ARG A 55 -5.49 -3.83 -7.70
N PHE A 56 -6.67 -4.43 -7.80
CA PHE A 56 -7.70 -4.05 -8.75
C PHE A 56 -9.08 -4.50 -8.27
N PHE A 57 -10.12 -3.89 -8.84
CA PHE A 57 -11.50 -4.30 -8.63
C PHE A 57 -11.93 -5.26 -9.74
N SER A 58 -12.65 -6.31 -9.35
CA SER A 58 -13.31 -7.25 -10.25
C SER A 58 -14.81 -6.96 -10.27
N SER A 59 -15.42 -7.05 -11.45
CA SER A 59 -16.87 -6.91 -11.65
C SER A 59 -17.65 -8.18 -11.33
N LEU A 60 -16.95 -9.28 -11.06
CA LEU A 60 -17.53 -10.60 -10.81
C LEU A 60 -17.59 -10.89 -9.32
N ASP A 61 -18.45 -11.84 -8.95
CA ASP A 61 -18.53 -12.38 -7.60
C ASP A 61 -17.21 -12.97 -7.12
N THR A 62 -17.07 -13.11 -5.80
CA THR A 62 -15.85 -13.58 -5.15
C THR A 62 -15.44 -14.98 -5.64
N GLU A 63 -16.41 -15.89 -5.80
CA GLU A 63 -16.16 -17.26 -6.26
C GLU A 63 -15.71 -17.30 -7.72
N MET A 64 -16.45 -16.62 -8.61
CA MET A 64 -16.13 -16.53 -10.04
C MET A 64 -14.77 -15.85 -10.28
N THR A 65 -14.47 -14.78 -9.51
CA THR A 65 -13.17 -14.10 -9.57
C THR A 65 -12.05 -15.04 -9.14
N LYS A 66 -12.25 -15.82 -8.07
CA LYS A 66 -11.28 -16.80 -7.57
C LYS A 66 -11.02 -17.90 -8.62
N GLU A 67 -12.06 -18.43 -9.23
CA GLU A 67 -11.95 -19.45 -10.28
C GLU A 67 -11.18 -18.94 -11.51
N LYS A 68 -11.49 -17.73 -11.99
CA LYS A 68 -10.74 -17.10 -13.08
C LYS A 68 -9.28 -16.85 -12.70
N LEU A 69 -9.02 -16.41 -11.48
CA LEU A 69 -7.67 -16.22 -10.97
C LEU A 69 -6.89 -17.53 -10.98
N THR A 70 -7.43 -18.61 -10.40
CA THR A 70 -6.76 -19.92 -10.37
C THR A 70 -6.48 -20.45 -11.76
N LEU A 71 -7.44 -20.31 -12.69
CA LEU A 71 -7.25 -20.70 -14.09
C LEU A 71 -6.09 -19.95 -14.76
N ILE A 72 -5.94 -18.64 -14.49
CA ILE A 72 -4.81 -17.86 -15.00
C ILE A 72 -3.50 -18.29 -14.34
N LEU A 73 -3.49 -18.57 -13.04
CA LEU A 73 -2.31 -19.07 -12.33
C LEU A 73 -1.84 -20.41 -12.92
N ASP A 74 -2.77 -21.31 -13.22
CA ASP A 74 -2.48 -22.60 -13.88
C ASP A 74 -1.91 -22.40 -15.29
N LYS A 75 -2.51 -21.50 -16.09
CA LYS A 75 -1.99 -21.15 -17.43
C LYS A 75 -0.57 -20.58 -17.38
N LEU A 76 -0.27 -19.80 -16.34
CA LEU A 76 1.06 -19.23 -16.10
C LEU A 76 2.04 -20.22 -15.47
N ARG A 77 1.60 -21.45 -15.17
CA ARG A 77 2.39 -22.52 -14.53
C ARG A 77 2.89 -22.13 -13.14
N TYR A 78 2.11 -21.36 -12.40
CA TYR A 78 2.41 -21.01 -11.01
C TYR A 78 1.85 -22.07 -10.07
N THR A 79 2.58 -22.36 -8.98
CA THR A 79 2.07 -23.25 -7.94
C THR A 79 1.23 -22.42 -6.99
N TRP A 80 0.00 -22.86 -6.68
CA TRP A 80 -0.87 -22.13 -5.77
C TRP A 80 -1.60 -23.07 -4.80
N LYS A 81 -2.02 -22.51 -3.66
CA LYS A 81 -2.81 -23.19 -2.63
C LYS A 81 -3.98 -22.30 -2.22
N ASN A 82 -5.18 -22.87 -2.23
CA ASN A 82 -6.38 -22.20 -1.74
C ASN A 82 -6.48 -22.31 -0.22
N HIS A 83 -6.90 -21.24 0.43
CA HIS A 83 -7.30 -21.23 1.84
C HIS A 83 -8.81 -20.92 1.94
N HIS A 84 -9.43 -21.34 3.04
CA HIS A 84 -10.87 -21.17 3.30
C HIS A 84 -11.30 -19.68 3.42
N SER A 85 -10.38 -18.76 3.67
CA SER A 85 -10.64 -17.34 3.93
C SER A 85 -10.59 -16.43 2.70
N ASN A 86 -11.02 -16.91 1.52
CA ASN A 86 -10.91 -16.15 0.25
C ASN A 86 -9.48 -15.66 -0.02
N GLN A 87 -8.51 -16.48 0.38
CA GLN A 87 -7.09 -16.22 0.24
C GLN A 87 -6.44 -17.32 -0.62
N VAL A 88 -5.63 -16.91 -1.59
CA VAL A 88 -4.81 -17.80 -2.41
C VAL A 88 -3.34 -17.51 -2.14
N THR A 89 -2.57 -18.53 -1.79
CA THR A 89 -1.10 -18.41 -1.71
C THR A 89 -0.51 -18.85 -3.04
N VAL A 90 0.31 -18.01 -3.66
CA VAL A 90 0.99 -18.29 -4.93
C VAL A 90 2.49 -18.36 -4.67
N THR A 91 3.11 -19.42 -5.17
CA THR A 91 4.54 -19.69 -5.04
C THR A 91 5.15 -19.93 -6.42
N LEU A 92 6.26 -19.24 -6.67
CA LEU A 92 7.10 -19.41 -7.84
C LEU A 92 8.49 -19.80 -7.37
N ASN A 93 8.97 -20.93 -7.88
CA ASN A 93 10.31 -21.42 -7.60
C ASN A 93 11.15 -21.24 -8.86
N ASP A 94 12.12 -20.33 -8.82
CA ASP A 94 13.15 -20.25 -9.86
C ASP A 94 14.20 -21.35 -9.64
N LYS A 95 14.76 -21.88 -10.75
CA LYS A 95 15.86 -22.86 -10.75
C LYS A 95 17.09 -22.37 -9.99
N ARG A 96 17.24 -21.04 -9.85
CA ARG A 96 18.31 -20.37 -9.09
C ARG A 96 18.01 -20.21 -7.59
N LYS A 97 16.96 -20.86 -7.07
CA LYS A 97 16.47 -20.76 -5.67
C LYS A 97 15.93 -19.37 -5.27
N HIS A 98 15.62 -18.51 -6.23
CA HIS A 98 14.87 -17.28 -5.95
C HIS A 98 13.39 -17.62 -5.81
N ASN A 99 12.99 -17.94 -4.57
CA ASN A 99 11.61 -18.25 -4.27
C ASN A 99 10.81 -16.95 -4.09
N LEU A 100 9.78 -16.77 -4.91
CA LEU A 100 8.81 -15.68 -4.81
C LEU A 100 7.49 -16.27 -4.30
N THR A 101 7.01 -15.78 -3.17
CA THR A 101 5.72 -16.16 -2.60
C THR A 101 4.91 -14.91 -2.31
N PHE A 102 3.66 -14.89 -2.75
CA PHE A 102 2.73 -13.81 -2.43
C PHE A 102 1.34 -14.38 -2.19
N LYS A 103 0.53 -13.62 -1.45
CA LYS A 103 -0.84 -13.95 -1.11
C LYS A 103 -1.79 -13.03 -1.87
N VAL A 104 -2.87 -13.59 -2.37
CA VAL A 104 -3.97 -12.87 -2.99
C VAL A 104 -5.18 -12.97 -2.07
N ASN A 105 -5.68 -11.83 -1.62
CA ASN A 105 -6.89 -11.76 -0.82
C ASN A 105 -8.02 -11.20 -1.67
N LEU A 106 -9.19 -11.83 -1.61
CA LEU A 106 -10.41 -11.33 -2.24
C LEU A 106 -11.30 -10.76 -1.13
N LEU A 107 -11.61 -9.46 -1.23
CA LEU A 107 -12.47 -8.76 -0.29
C LEU A 107 -13.69 -8.23 -1.04
N GLU A 108 -14.88 -8.58 -0.56
CA GLU A 108 -16.14 -8.06 -1.11
C GLU A 108 -16.36 -6.62 -0.62
N MET A 109 -16.69 -5.72 -1.55
CA MET A 109 -16.77 -4.28 -1.33
C MET A 109 -17.88 -3.66 -2.19
N ASP A 110 -19.01 -3.28 -1.57
CA ASP A 110 -20.10 -2.51 -2.20
C ASP A 110 -20.48 -3.01 -3.61
N GLY A 111 -20.69 -4.32 -3.74
CA GLY A 111 -21.08 -4.97 -5.01
C GLY A 111 -19.93 -5.25 -5.99
N ASN A 112 -18.67 -4.97 -5.62
CA ASN A 112 -17.48 -5.35 -6.37
C ASN A 112 -16.55 -6.21 -5.50
N VAL A 113 -15.55 -6.85 -6.12
CA VAL A 113 -14.53 -7.61 -5.38
C VAL A 113 -13.17 -6.96 -5.53
N LEU A 114 -12.57 -6.53 -4.43
CA LEU A 114 -11.19 -6.05 -4.39
C LEU A 114 -10.24 -7.24 -4.32
N VAL A 115 -9.39 -7.37 -5.34
CA VAL A 115 -8.32 -8.37 -5.39
C VAL A 115 -7.02 -7.72 -4.97
N ASP A 116 -6.47 -8.14 -3.82
CA ASP A 116 -5.28 -7.56 -3.19
C ASP A 116 -4.10 -8.54 -3.18
N PHE A 117 -3.05 -8.20 -3.91
CA PHE A 117 -1.81 -8.98 -3.95
C PHE A 117 -0.82 -8.44 -2.92
N ARG A 118 -0.34 -9.32 -2.05
CA ARG A 118 0.64 -9.01 -1.00
C ARG A 118 1.85 -9.92 -1.10
N LEU A 119 3.01 -9.31 -1.30
CA LEU A 119 4.29 -10.00 -1.18
C LEU A 119 4.41 -10.65 0.19
N SER A 120 4.80 -11.93 0.22
CA SER A 120 5.12 -12.65 1.45
C SER A 120 6.61 -12.94 1.56
N LYS A 121 7.26 -13.35 0.45
CA LYS A 121 8.70 -13.63 0.39
C LYS A 121 9.22 -13.41 -1.03
N GLY A 122 10.47 -12.95 -1.16
CA GLY A 122 11.15 -12.77 -2.44
C GLY A 122 11.35 -11.31 -2.81
N ASP A 123 11.74 -11.05 -4.06
CA ASP A 123 12.00 -9.70 -4.56
C ASP A 123 10.70 -8.95 -4.89
N GLY A 124 10.65 -7.67 -4.49
CA GLY A 124 9.49 -6.79 -4.69
C GLY A 124 9.32 -6.34 -6.13
N ILE A 125 10.40 -6.24 -6.90
CA ILE A 125 10.32 -5.85 -8.31
C ILE A 125 9.79 -7.03 -9.14
N GLU A 126 10.32 -8.23 -8.93
CA GLU A 126 9.79 -9.47 -9.52
C GLU A 126 8.31 -9.66 -9.19
N PHE A 127 7.94 -9.48 -7.91
CA PHE A 127 6.54 -9.52 -7.48
C PHE A 127 5.65 -8.58 -8.29
N LYS A 128 6.03 -7.31 -8.42
CA LYS A 128 5.25 -6.32 -9.19
C LYS A 128 5.16 -6.71 -10.67
N ARG A 129 6.22 -7.27 -11.25
CA ARG A 129 6.20 -7.75 -12.64
C ARG A 129 5.20 -8.89 -12.82
N HIS A 130 5.18 -9.84 -11.90
CA HIS A 130 4.24 -10.96 -11.88
C HIS A 130 2.80 -10.49 -11.66
N PHE A 131 2.59 -9.56 -10.74
CA PHE A 131 1.30 -8.90 -10.57
C PHE A 131 0.81 -8.26 -11.87
N MET A 132 1.64 -7.48 -12.57
CA MET A 132 1.24 -6.86 -13.83
C MET A 132 0.95 -7.89 -14.92
N LYS A 133 1.68 -9.00 -14.96
CA LYS A 133 1.41 -10.11 -15.89
C LYS A 133 0.04 -10.74 -15.63
N ILE A 134 -0.27 -11.04 -14.36
CA ILE A 134 -1.56 -11.60 -13.95
C ILE A 134 -2.69 -10.59 -14.22
N LYS A 135 -2.49 -9.32 -13.86
CA LYS A 135 -3.46 -8.24 -14.09
C LYS A 135 -3.80 -8.08 -15.57
N LYS A 136 -2.80 -8.13 -16.46
CA LYS A 136 -3.02 -8.10 -17.92
C LYS A 136 -3.85 -9.29 -18.40
N ALA A 137 -3.57 -10.49 -17.89
CA ALA A 137 -4.32 -11.70 -18.23
C ALA A 137 -5.78 -11.68 -17.72
N LEU A 138 -6.05 -10.94 -16.64
CA LEU A 138 -7.38 -10.75 -16.06
C LEU A 138 -8.07 -9.46 -16.53
N ALA A 139 -7.56 -8.78 -17.56
CA ALA A 139 -8.07 -7.47 -17.98
C ALA A 139 -9.58 -7.45 -18.29
N SER A 140 -10.17 -8.58 -18.72
CA SER A 140 -11.59 -8.69 -19.06
C SER A 140 -12.54 -8.58 -17.87
N ILE A 141 -12.06 -8.84 -16.65
CA ILE A 141 -12.90 -8.79 -15.43
C ILE A 141 -12.61 -7.56 -14.57
N ILE A 142 -11.60 -6.75 -14.96
CA ILE A 142 -11.16 -5.60 -14.17
C ILE A 142 -12.09 -4.42 -14.41
N VAL A 143 -12.70 -3.94 -13.33
CA VAL A 143 -13.38 -2.65 -13.31
C VAL A 143 -12.32 -1.56 -13.19
N LYS A 144 -12.39 -0.56 -14.07
CA LYS A 144 -11.73 0.72 -13.81
C LYS A 144 -12.43 1.29 -12.60
N GLY A 145 -11.85 1.08 -11.42
CA GLY A 145 -12.46 1.51 -10.16
C GLY A 145 -12.88 2.97 -10.23
N PRO A 146 -13.89 3.39 -9.45
CA PRO A 146 -14.18 4.80 -9.31
C PRO A 146 -12.86 5.51 -9.01
N ASN A 147 -12.57 6.58 -9.75
CA ASN A 147 -11.44 7.45 -9.46
C ASN A 147 -11.69 8.06 -8.07
N LEU A 148 -11.38 7.33 -7.01
CA LEU A 148 -11.49 7.75 -5.61
C LEU A 148 -10.36 8.72 -5.25
N PHE A 149 -9.45 8.98 -6.19
CA PHE A 149 -8.56 10.11 -6.13
C PHE A 149 -9.40 11.36 -6.34
N PRO A 150 -9.41 12.32 -5.40
CA PRO A 150 -9.85 13.66 -5.73
C PRO A 150 -9.00 14.08 -6.92
N THR A 151 -9.62 14.21 -8.10
CA THR A 151 -9.03 15.03 -9.15
C THR A 151 -8.84 16.37 -8.48
N ILE A 152 -7.58 16.80 -8.32
CA ILE A 152 -7.29 18.19 -8.00
C ILE A 152 -7.77 18.95 -9.23
N VAL A 153 -9.05 19.30 -9.25
CA VAL A 153 -9.56 20.37 -10.10
C VAL A 153 -8.84 21.61 -9.61
N PRO A 154 -8.02 22.28 -10.44
CA PRO A 154 -7.43 23.55 -10.06
C PRO A 154 -8.59 24.48 -9.73
N SER A 155 -8.75 24.81 -8.45
CA SER A 155 -9.62 25.89 -7.99
C SER A 155 -9.05 27.20 -8.53
N GLY A 156 -9.50 27.55 -9.73
CA GLY A 156 -8.97 28.66 -10.52
C GLY A 156 -9.83 28.93 -11.75
N VAL A 157 -11.15 28.82 -11.62
CA VAL A 157 -12.08 29.47 -12.56
C VAL A 157 -12.87 30.45 -11.72
N GLY A 158 -12.38 31.69 -11.67
CA GLY A 158 -13.16 32.81 -11.18
C GLY A 158 -14.43 32.90 -12.02
N SER A 159 -15.56 32.81 -11.34
CA SER A 159 -16.86 33.22 -11.82
C SER A 159 -16.76 34.60 -12.48
N LYS A 160 -16.98 34.66 -13.80
CA LYS A 160 -17.46 35.87 -14.45
C LYS A 160 -18.95 35.69 -14.65
N ASP A 161 -19.68 36.61 -14.05
CA ASP A 161 -21.14 36.70 -14.08
C ASP A 161 -21.70 36.77 -15.50
N PRO A 162 -22.95 36.33 -15.72
CA PRO A 162 -23.59 36.39 -17.03
C PRO A 162 -24.14 37.80 -17.29
N GLU A 163 -23.49 38.58 -18.15
CA GLU A 163 -24.15 39.74 -18.75
C GLU A 163 -25.20 39.26 -19.76
N THR A 164 -26.44 39.68 -19.48
CA THR A 164 -27.65 39.49 -20.26
C THR A 164 -27.63 40.43 -21.45
N TYR A 165 -27.50 39.90 -22.67
CA TYR A 165 -27.84 40.65 -23.88
C TYR A 165 -29.33 40.51 -24.15
N SER A 166 -30.08 41.53 -23.71
CA SER A 166 -31.45 41.78 -24.15
C SER A 166 -31.42 42.22 -25.61
N THR A 167 -31.86 41.33 -26.50
CA THR A 167 -32.30 41.67 -27.86
C THR A 167 -33.63 42.42 -27.79
N ASN A 168 -33.77 43.54 -28.51
CA ASN A 168 -34.97 44.01 -29.21
C ASN A 168 -34.77 45.47 -29.67
N PRO A 169 -35.55 45.96 -30.65
CA PRO A 169 -35.51 45.67 -32.08
C PRO A 169 -34.90 46.83 -32.90
#